data_AF-A0A1F3C328-F1
#
_entry.id   AF-A0A1F3C328-F1
#
_cell.length_a   1.000
_cell.length_b   1.000
_cell.length_c   1.000
_cell.angle_alpha   90.00
_cell.angle_beta   90.00
_cell.angle_gamma   90.00
#
_symmetry.space_group_name_H-M   'P 1'
#
loop_
_entity.id
_entity.type
_entity.pdbx_description
1 polymer ?
#
loop_
_entity_poly.entity_id
_entity_poly.type
_entity_poly.pdbx_seq_one_letter_code
_entity_poly.pdbx_strand_id
1 'polypeptide(L)'
;MTIFTNFILPILFSVFFIYLIIKLNFFQVNELTKKITVSLFIIKVISGTILTLIYTYYYTDYENSDIYKYFDDSYLMYKSLASNPIDYVKMVSGIGCDNQYFYDTYFSKMAFWYKEWDYHLYNDNRTVIRFNAIVRLFSFGSIHVHTVVMSFLSFVGLFSIYKLFINFIKDKNILLIFSIFLLPSVLFWTSGVLKEGLLIFAFGLMIYKFYKLLNKFTILDFSIFAISVFILSLVKFYILLAAVPGIITLIWLKYTDYKRPLLKFLIVHLSLFIIAINIDYMLLVLHKKQKDFIVSLDDLSLVGSYFKIPTLEPNAWSLIKNIPIAIFNTMFRPFILEANSVVVLVAAFENLIIIFAIILSLIFFKLKGISNKSWFWFCVFFTIIVFALCGLVTPVMGALVRYKVPALPFLFLIFVFLIDYERLKKYIPFIPNYKQ
;
A
#
# COMPACT_ATOMS: atom_id res chain seq x y z
N MET A 1 -15.22 -31.93 -3.88
CA MET A 1 -14.47 -31.13 -2.89
C MET A 1 -13.98 -29.80 -3.48
N THR A 2 -13.39 -29.81 -4.68
CA THR A 2 -12.85 -28.62 -5.38
C THR A 2 -13.86 -27.51 -5.67
N ILE A 3 -15.10 -27.83 -6.07
CA ILE A 3 -16.15 -26.81 -6.31
C ILE A 3 -16.52 -26.10 -5.00
N PHE A 4 -16.66 -26.85 -3.91
CA PHE A 4 -17.00 -26.29 -2.61
C PHE A 4 -15.90 -25.35 -2.10
N THR A 5 -14.64 -25.78 -2.14
CA THR A 5 -13.50 -24.99 -1.65
C THR A 5 -13.20 -23.76 -2.52
N ASN A 6 -13.37 -23.85 -3.84
CA ASN A 6 -12.98 -22.77 -4.74
C ASN A 6 -14.08 -21.74 -5.02
N PHE A 7 -15.36 -22.10 -4.83
CA PHE A 7 -16.49 -21.20 -5.13
C PHE A 7 -17.38 -20.93 -3.92
N ILE A 8 -17.87 -21.97 -3.25
CA ILE A 8 -18.83 -21.80 -2.13
C ILE A 8 -18.13 -21.16 -0.93
N LEU A 9 -16.93 -21.63 -0.58
CA LEU A 9 -16.21 -21.15 0.59
C LEU A 9 -15.83 -19.65 0.51
N PRO A 10 -15.26 -19.13 -0.60
CA PRO A 10 -15.03 -17.69 -0.75
C PRO A 10 -16.30 -16.84 -0.65
N ILE A 11 -17.44 -17.33 -1.14
CA ILE A 11 -18.73 -16.65 -1.02
C ILE A 11 -19.16 -16.59 0.45
N LEU A 12 -19.06 -17.70 1.19
CA LEU A 12 -19.36 -17.73 2.63
C LEU A 12 -18.47 -16.76 3.42
N PHE A 13 -17.17 -16.71 3.14
CA PHE A 13 -16.26 -15.73 3.74
C PHE A 13 -16.63 -14.29 3.38
N SER A 14 -17.05 -14.04 2.13
CA SER A 14 -17.49 -12.72 1.69
C SER A 14 -18.76 -12.28 2.45
N VAL A 15 -19.74 -13.18 2.59
CA VAL A 15 -20.96 -12.94 3.38
C VAL A 15 -20.63 -12.69 4.84
N PHE A 16 -19.71 -13.46 5.43
CA PHE A 16 -19.24 -13.26 6.80
C PHE A 16 -18.61 -11.88 7.01
N PHE A 17 -17.72 -11.45 6.11
CA PHE A 17 -17.11 -10.11 6.20
C PHE A 17 -18.10 -8.99 5.94
N ILE A 18 -19.07 -9.16 5.03
CA ILE A 18 -20.19 -8.23 4.85
C ILE A 18 -21.00 -8.09 6.13
N TYR A 19 -21.30 -9.21 6.81
CA TYR A 19 -21.97 -9.20 8.10
C TYR A 19 -21.18 -8.39 9.14
N LEU A 20 -19.86 -8.61 9.25
CA LEU A 20 -18.99 -7.82 10.13
C LEU A 20 -19.01 -6.33 9.80
N ILE A 21 -18.97 -5.96 8.51
CA ILE A 21 -19.05 -4.56 8.06
C ILE A 21 -20.37 -3.92 8.50
N ILE A 22 -21.49 -4.64 8.40
CA ILE A 22 -22.81 -4.13 8.76
C ILE A 22 -22.97 -3.98 10.28
N LYS A 23 -22.35 -4.87 11.06
CA LYS A 23 -22.55 -4.97 12.52
C LYS A 23 -21.55 -4.18 13.36
N LEU A 24 -20.29 -4.09 12.94
CA LEU A 24 -19.26 -3.45 13.75
C LEU A 24 -19.38 -1.91 13.68
N ASN A 25 -19.39 -1.28 14.86
CA ASN A 25 -19.38 0.19 15.01
C ASN A 25 -18.18 0.85 14.34
N PHE A 26 -17.09 0.11 14.11
CA PHE A 26 -15.92 0.61 13.40
C PHE A 26 -16.29 1.14 12.00
N PHE A 27 -17.19 0.47 11.29
CA PHE A 27 -17.60 0.81 9.91
C PHE A 27 -18.79 1.78 9.83
N GLN A 28 -19.30 2.25 10.97
CA GLN A 28 -20.41 3.19 11.02
C GLN A 28 -19.87 4.62 11.07
N VAL A 29 -20.20 5.42 10.05
CA VAL A 29 -19.92 6.86 9.94
C VAL A 29 -21.12 7.52 9.27
N ASN A 30 -21.44 8.76 9.63
CA ASN A 30 -22.67 9.42 9.15
C ASN A 30 -22.63 9.66 7.63
N GLU A 31 -21.43 9.88 7.11
CA GLU A 31 -21.17 10.25 5.72
C GLU A 31 -21.21 9.06 4.74
N LEU A 32 -21.21 7.81 5.24
CA LEU A 32 -21.29 6.59 4.44
C LEU A 32 -22.44 5.71 4.89
N THR A 33 -23.38 5.47 3.98
CA THR A 33 -24.43 4.48 4.22
C THR A 33 -23.83 3.06 4.25
N LYS A 34 -24.44 2.16 5.03
CA LYS A 34 -24.05 0.74 5.07
C LYS A 34 -24.03 0.10 3.67
N LYS A 35 -24.98 0.47 2.81
CA LYS A 35 -25.04 -0.02 1.42
C LYS A 35 -23.79 0.37 0.64
N ILE A 36 -23.36 1.63 0.69
CA ILE A 36 -22.16 2.11 0.01
C ILE A 36 -20.92 1.40 0.56
N THR A 37 -20.77 1.30 1.88
CA THR A 37 -19.64 0.60 2.52
C THR A 37 -19.54 -0.86 2.08
N VAL A 38 -20.68 -1.57 2.02
CA VAL A 38 -20.74 -2.95 1.53
C VAL A 38 -20.40 -3.03 0.04
N SER A 39 -20.94 -2.12 -0.80
CA SER A 39 -20.62 -2.08 -2.23
C SER A 39 -19.13 -1.86 -2.49
N LEU A 40 -18.48 -0.97 -1.74
CA LEU A 40 -17.03 -0.74 -1.85
C LEU A 40 -16.23 -2.00 -1.52
N PHE A 41 -16.64 -2.75 -0.49
CA PHE A 41 -16.02 -4.04 -0.16
C PHE A 41 -16.25 -5.10 -1.24
N ILE A 42 -17.46 -5.21 -1.79
CA ILE A 42 -17.78 -6.15 -2.88
C ILE A 42 -16.94 -5.84 -4.14
N ILE A 43 -16.84 -4.57 -4.53
CA ILE A 43 -15.98 -4.14 -5.65
C ILE A 43 -14.56 -4.63 -5.42
N LYS A 44 -14.05 -4.54 -4.20
CA LYS A 44 -12.71 -4.96 -3.83
C LYS A 44 -12.51 -6.48 -3.94
N VAL A 45 -13.46 -7.28 -3.47
CA VAL A 45 -13.46 -8.74 -3.64
C VAL A 45 -13.47 -9.12 -5.13
N ILE A 46 -14.28 -8.43 -5.95
CA ILE A 46 -14.30 -8.62 -7.40
C ILE A 46 -12.93 -8.26 -8.01
N SER A 47 -12.34 -7.11 -7.66
CA SER A 47 -11.02 -6.71 -8.15
C SER A 47 -9.92 -7.70 -7.79
N GLY A 48 -9.91 -8.22 -6.55
CA GLY A 48 -8.96 -9.26 -6.13
C GLY A 48 -9.16 -10.57 -6.89
N THR A 49 -10.41 -10.96 -7.14
CA THR A 49 -10.73 -12.16 -7.92
C THR A 49 -10.26 -12.01 -9.37
N ILE A 50 -10.53 -10.86 -10.01
CA ILE A 50 -10.06 -10.54 -11.36
C ILE A 50 -8.53 -10.61 -11.42
N LEU A 51 -7.82 -10.05 -10.44
CA LEU A 51 -6.36 -10.16 -10.37
C LEU A 51 -5.93 -11.63 -10.31
N THR A 52 -6.51 -12.45 -9.44
CA THR A 52 -6.19 -13.88 -9.37
C THR A 52 -6.39 -14.53 -10.75
N LEU A 53 -7.53 -14.30 -11.41
CA LEU A 53 -7.83 -14.85 -12.74
C LEU A 53 -6.83 -14.40 -13.82
N ILE A 54 -6.38 -13.14 -13.79
CA ILE A 54 -5.35 -12.65 -14.72
C ILE A 54 -4.04 -13.41 -14.51
N TYR A 55 -3.62 -13.60 -13.26
CA TYR A 55 -2.43 -14.39 -12.94
C TYR A 55 -2.59 -15.90 -13.20
N THR A 56 -3.82 -16.42 -13.21
CA THR A 56 -4.08 -17.83 -13.54
C THR A 56 -4.11 -18.09 -15.04
N TYR A 57 -4.76 -17.22 -15.82
CA TYR A 57 -5.16 -17.52 -17.19
C TYR A 57 -4.48 -16.65 -18.25
N TYR A 58 -3.99 -15.46 -17.88
CA TYR A 58 -3.33 -14.55 -18.82
C TYR A 58 -1.80 -14.63 -18.73
N TYR A 59 -1.26 -14.63 -17.52
CA TYR A 59 0.18 -14.83 -17.33
C TYR A 59 0.53 -16.32 -17.39
N THR A 60 1.52 -16.67 -18.21
CA THR A 60 1.96 -18.06 -18.45
C THR A 60 2.95 -18.58 -17.41
N ASP A 61 3.56 -17.69 -16.63
CA ASP A 61 4.56 -18.02 -15.62
C ASP A 61 3.92 -18.13 -14.22
N TYR A 62 3.43 -19.33 -13.93
CA TYR A 62 2.81 -19.64 -12.63
C TYR A 62 3.85 -19.66 -11.49
N GLU A 63 5.05 -20.17 -11.73
CA GLU A 63 6.06 -20.37 -10.68
C GLU A 63 6.64 -19.04 -10.17
N ASN A 64 6.84 -18.07 -11.06
CA ASN A 64 7.38 -16.75 -10.68
C ASN A 64 6.29 -15.72 -10.34
N SER A 65 5.02 -16.08 -10.46
CA SER A 65 3.88 -15.25 -10.07
C SER A 65 3.89 -14.96 -8.57
N ASP A 66 3.95 -13.68 -8.20
CA ASP A 66 3.98 -13.24 -6.79
C ASP A 66 2.80 -13.79 -5.97
N ILE A 67 1.60 -13.93 -6.55
CA ILE A 67 0.44 -14.42 -5.80
C ILE A 67 0.50 -15.92 -5.53
N TYR A 68 1.12 -16.70 -6.42
CA TYR A 68 1.20 -18.16 -6.31
C TYR A 68 2.43 -18.58 -5.54
N LYS A 69 3.58 -17.98 -5.79
CA LYS A 69 4.82 -18.37 -5.14
C LYS A 69 4.78 -18.24 -3.61
N TYR A 70 4.23 -17.12 -3.09
CA TYR A 70 4.05 -16.94 -1.64
C TYR A 70 2.94 -17.83 -1.08
N PHE A 71 1.95 -18.17 -1.90
CA PHE A 71 0.89 -19.07 -1.51
C PHE A 71 1.42 -20.49 -1.42
N ASP A 72 2.19 -20.97 -2.38
CA ASP A 72 2.70 -22.33 -2.46
C ASP A 72 3.77 -22.60 -1.40
N ASP A 73 4.70 -21.68 -1.14
CA ASP A 73 5.67 -21.81 -0.03
C ASP A 73 4.96 -21.96 1.33
N SER A 74 3.80 -21.31 1.51
CA SER A 74 3.04 -21.41 2.75
C SER A 74 2.38 -22.77 2.97
N TYR A 75 2.22 -23.56 1.89
CA TYR A 75 1.71 -24.93 2.00
C TYR A 75 2.67 -25.83 2.76
N LEU A 76 4.00 -25.67 2.56
CA LEU A 76 5.01 -26.44 3.29
C LEU A 76 4.95 -26.17 4.80
N MET A 77 4.73 -24.91 5.19
CA MET A 77 4.47 -24.56 6.59
C MET A 77 3.19 -25.23 7.08
N TYR A 78 2.07 -25.04 6.37
CA TYR A 78 0.78 -25.59 6.77
C TYR A 78 0.79 -27.12 6.90
N LYS A 79 1.49 -27.82 6.00
CA LYS A 79 1.63 -29.28 6.03
C LYS A 79 2.31 -29.79 7.31
N SER A 80 3.21 -28.99 7.91
CA SER A 80 3.87 -29.38 9.16
C SER A 80 2.89 -29.45 10.34
N LEU A 81 1.70 -28.85 10.24
CA LEU A 81 0.69 -28.93 11.31
C LEU A 81 0.24 -30.37 11.57
N ALA A 82 0.21 -31.23 10.55
CA ALA A 82 -0.20 -32.62 10.69
C ALA A 82 0.90 -33.50 11.30
N SER A 83 2.17 -33.22 11.01
CA SER A 83 3.31 -34.02 11.47
C SER A 83 3.96 -33.48 12.75
N ASN A 84 4.17 -32.16 12.84
CA ASN A 84 4.84 -31.45 13.93
C ASN A 84 4.17 -30.08 14.18
N PRO A 85 3.06 -30.01 14.93
CA PRO A 85 2.34 -28.75 15.19
C PRO A 85 3.20 -27.64 15.81
N ILE A 86 4.20 -28.00 16.63
CA ILE A 86 5.13 -27.04 17.25
C ILE A 86 5.98 -26.35 16.19
N ASP A 87 6.40 -27.07 15.14
CA ASP A 87 7.18 -26.50 14.04
C ASP A 87 6.35 -25.48 13.25
N TYR A 88 5.05 -25.75 13.04
CA TYR A 88 4.14 -24.78 12.44
C TYR A 88 4.12 -23.47 13.24
N VAL A 89 3.92 -23.55 14.57
CA VAL A 89 3.86 -22.36 15.44
C VAL A 89 5.20 -21.60 15.44
N LYS A 90 6.34 -22.31 15.48
CA LYS A 90 7.67 -21.69 15.40
C LYS A 90 7.91 -21.00 14.06
N MET A 91 7.57 -21.62 12.94
CA MET A 91 7.72 -21.02 11.61
C MET A 91 6.82 -19.79 11.42
N VAL A 92 5.56 -19.86 11.87
CA VAL A 92 4.58 -18.77 11.77
C VAL A 92 4.95 -17.59 12.66
N SER A 93 5.32 -17.84 13.91
CA SER A 93 5.77 -16.79 14.85
C SER A 93 7.15 -16.23 14.51
N GLY A 94 8.00 -17.05 13.89
CA GLY A 94 9.41 -16.74 13.66
C GLY A 94 10.31 -16.90 14.89
N ILE A 95 9.82 -17.51 15.96
CA ILE A 95 10.55 -17.67 17.22
C ILE A 95 11.14 -19.07 17.27
N GLY A 96 12.47 -19.18 17.46
CA GLY A 96 13.16 -20.46 17.60
C GLY A 96 13.19 -21.32 16.35
N CYS A 97 12.98 -20.72 15.16
CA CYS A 97 13.03 -21.40 13.88
C CYS A 97 14.27 -21.07 13.03
N ASP A 98 15.18 -20.24 13.53
CA ASP A 98 16.40 -19.85 12.80
C ASP A 98 17.56 -20.80 13.15
N ASN A 99 17.51 -22.02 12.60
CA ASN A 99 18.53 -23.05 12.81
C ASN A 99 18.52 -24.07 11.66
N GLN A 100 19.58 -24.89 11.62
CA GLN A 100 19.81 -25.88 10.57
C GLN A 100 18.64 -26.87 10.40
N TYR A 101 18.00 -27.31 11.50
CA TYR A 101 16.87 -28.23 11.46
C TYR A 101 15.70 -27.67 10.63
N PHE A 102 15.30 -26.42 10.86
CA PHE A 102 14.23 -25.80 10.08
C PHE A 102 14.64 -25.52 8.64
N TYR A 103 15.90 -25.17 8.41
CA TYR A 103 16.43 -24.98 7.06
C TYR A 103 16.32 -26.26 6.23
N ASP A 104 16.90 -27.37 6.71
CA ASP A 104 16.93 -28.65 5.98
C ASP A 104 15.53 -29.26 5.82
N THR A 105 14.70 -29.14 6.86
CA THR A 105 13.38 -29.78 6.89
C THR A 105 12.36 -29.02 6.02
N TYR A 106 12.35 -27.68 6.09
CA TYR A 106 11.29 -26.85 5.54
C TYR A 106 11.79 -25.76 4.58
N PHE A 107 12.69 -24.88 5.02
CA PHE A 107 12.98 -23.64 4.29
C PHE A 107 13.79 -23.84 3.01
N SER A 108 14.65 -24.86 2.93
CA SER A 108 15.40 -25.22 1.72
C SER A 108 14.49 -25.65 0.55
N LYS A 109 13.25 -26.05 0.86
CA LYS A 109 12.23 -26.48 -0.11
C LYS A 109 11.30 -25.33 -0.53
N MET A 110 11.43 -24.16 0.09
CA MET A 110 10.63 -22.97 -0.22
C MET A 110 11.42 -22.09 -1.19
N ALA A 111 10.83 -21.80 -2.35
CA ALA A 111 11.53 -21.11 -3.42
C ALA A 111 11.82 -19.63 -3.08
N PHE A 112 10.97 -18.97 -2.28
CA PHE A 112 11.06 -17.52 -2.05
C PHE A 112 11.20 -17.12 -0.58
N TRP A 113 11.49 -18.09 0.31
CA TRP A 113 11.75 -17.83 1.73
C TRP A 113 13.08 -17.09 1.99
N TYR A 114 14.09 -17.39 1.19
CA TYR A 114 15.35 -16.65 1.12
C TYR A 114 15.37 -15.78 -0.14
N LYS A 115 16.07 -14.64 -0.06
CA LYS A 115 16.34 -13.80 -1.23
C LYS A 115 17.71 -14.18 -1.77
N GLU A 116 17.85 -14.08 -3.08
CA GLU A 116 19.15 -14.14 -3.74
C GLU A 116 20.07 -13.00 -3.26
N TRP A 117 19.51 -11.78 -3.15
CA TRP A 117 20.21 -10.60 -2.66
C TRP A 117 19.76 -10.25 -1.23
N ASP A 118 20.64 -10.51 -0.25
CA ASP A 118 20.44 -10.12 1.15
C ASP A 118 21.28 -8.88 1.51
N TYR A 119 20.62 -7.90 2.11
CA TYR A 119 21.25 -6.66 2.59
C TYR A 119 21.30 -6.61 4.13
N HIS A 120 21.17 -7.76 4.79
CA HIS A 120 20.93 -7.86 6.24
C HIS A 120 19.66 -7.12 6.68
N LEU A 121 18.69 -7.04 5.76
CA LEU A 121 17.37 -6.49 6.00
C LEU A 121 16.36 -7.62 6.02
N TYR A 122 15.32 -7.46 6.84
CA TYR A 122 14.26 -8.47 6.93
C TYR A 122 13.66 -8.80 5.55
N ASN A 123 13.56 -10.10 5.23
CA ASN A 123 12.93 -10.56 3.99
C ASN A 123 11.40 -10.50 4.10
N ASP A 124 10.83 -9.47 3.48
CA ASP A 124 9.39 -9.22 3.41
C ASP A 124 8.56 -10.31 2.70
N ASN A 125 9.17 -11.21 1.92
CA ASN A 125 8.47 -12.39 1.39
C ASN A 125 7.92 -13.27 2.52
N ARG A 126 8.71 -13.45 3.58
CA ARG A 126 8.36 -14.32 4.72
C ARG A 126 7.07 -13.89 5.39
N THR A 127 6.77 -12.59 5.43
CA THR A 127 5.54 -12.07 6.02
C THR A 127 4.29 -12.53 5.28
N VAL A 128 4.29 -12.50 3.95
CA VAL A 128 3.14 -12.93 3.14
C VAL A 128 3.01 -14.45 3.15
N ILE A 129 4.14 -15.18 3.13
CA ILE A 129 4.15 -16.64 3.28
C ILE A 129 3.52 -17.04 4.64
N ARG A 130 3.94 -16.40 5.75
CA ARG A 130 3.36 -16.64 7.08
C ARG A 130 1.88 -16.27 7.15
N PHE A 131 1.49 -15.15 6.56
CA PHE A 131 0.08 -14.76 6.44
C PHE A 131 -0.73 -15.85 5.74
N ASN A 132 -0.26 -16.34 4.59
CA ASN A 132 -0.95 -17.42 3.87
C ASN A 132 -0.99 -18.71 4.70
N ALA A 133 0.07 -19.06 5.42
CA ALA A 133 0.09 -20.24 6.28
C ALA A 133 -0.97 -20.17 7.40
N ILE A 134 -1.23 -18.97 7.94
CA ILE A 134 -2.31 -18.74 8.92
C ILE A 134 -3.69 -18.87 8.26
N VAL A 135 -3.89 -18.24 7.10
CA VAL A 135 -5.18 -18.29 6.40
C VAL A 135 -5.53 -19.71 5.92
N ARG A 136 -4.51 -20.55 5.63
CA ARG A 136 -4.68 -21.97 5.28
C ARG A 136 -5.40 -22.79 6.35
N LEU A 137 -5.35 -22.39 7.61
CA LEU A 137 -6.05 -23.07 8.72
C LEU A 137 -7.56 -23.16 8.51
N PHE A 138 -8.14 -22.21 7.78
CA PHE A 138 -9.59 -22.15 7.54
C PHE A 138 -9.96 -22.02 6.06
N SER A 139 -8.98 -21.79 5.16
CA SER A 139 -9.24 -21.73 3.72
C SER A 139 -9.22 -23.09 3.02
N PHE A 140 -8.72 -24.13 3.70
CA PHE A 140 -8.49 -25.45 3.11
C PHE A 140 -7.67 -25.40 1.81
N GLY A 141 -6.77 -24.41 1.68
CA GLY A 141 -5.93 -24.24 0.50
C GLY A 141 -6.62 -23.60 -0.70
N SER A 142 -7.74 -22.90 -0.51
CA SER A 142 -8.38 -22.10 -1.55
C SER A 142 -7.77 -20.69 -1.63
N ILE A 143 -7.06 -20.37 -2.71
CA ILE A 143 -6.48 -19.03 -2.90
C ILE A 143 -7.55 -17.92 -2.95
N HIS A 144 -8.76 -18.23 -3.42
CA HIS A 144 -9.86 -17.27 -3.46
C HIS A 144 -10.31 -16.84 -2.05
N VAL A 145 -10.27 -17.73 -1.06
CA VAL A 145 -10.52 -17.34 0.34
C VAL A 145 -9.44 -16.38 0.83
N HIS A 146 -8.17 -16.61 0.46
CA HIS A 146 -7.09 -15.69 0.82
C HIS A 146 -7.29 -14.31 0.18
N THR A 147 -7.73 -14.26 -1.07
CA THR A 147 -8.10 -13.02 -1.77
C THR A 147 -9.21 -12.27 -1.03
N VAL A 148 -10.24 -12.96 -0.55
CA VAL A 148 -11.34 -12.35 0.22
C VAL A 148 -10.84 -11.81 1.57
N VAL A 149 -10.02 -12.59 2.30
CA VAL A 149 -9.43 -12.17 3.58
C VAL A 149 -8.52 -10.96 3.38
N MET A 150 -7.65 -10.98 2.37
CA MET A 150 -6.77 -9.87 2.05
C MET A 150 -7.55 -8.61 1.65
N SER A 151 -8.60 -8.77 0.85
CA SER A 151 -9.55 -7.71 0.51
C SER A 151 -10.19 -7.10 1.76
N PHE A 152 -10.57 -7.91 2.75
CA PHE A 152 -11.14 -7.40 3.99
C PHE A 152 -10.12 -6.63 4.83
N LEU A 153 -8.91 -7.16 5.02
CA LEU A 153 -7.86 -6.48 5.79
C LEU A 153 -7.50 -5.14 5.16
N SER A 154 -7.20 -5.11 3.88
CA SER A 154 -6.89 -3.86 3.18
C SER A 154 -8.08 -2.90 3.15
N PHE A 155 -9.33 -3.39 3.11
CA PHE A 155 -10.52 -2.55 3.28
C PHE A 155 -10.58 -1.89 4.66
N VAL A 156 -10.22 -2.60 5.74
CA VAL A 156 -10.09 -2.00 7.09
C VAL A 156 -9.05 -0.87 7.09
N GLY A 157 -7.93 -1.06 6.39
CA GLY A 157 -6.90 -0.03 6.20
C GLY A 157 -7.46 1.21 5.49
N LEU A 158 -8.03 1.05 4.30
CA LEU A 158 -8.63 2.13 3.52
C LEU A 158 -9.75 2.83 4.29
N PHE A 159 -10.59 2.08 4.99
CA PHE A 159 -11.65 2.65 5.82
C PHE A 159 -11.09 3.46 6.98
N SER A 160 -9.97 3.05 7.58
CA SER A 160 -9.27 3.83 8.61
C SER A 160 -8.75 5.17 8.06
N ILE A 161 -8.20 5.17 6.84
CA ILE A 161 -7.79 6.40 6.13
C ILE A 161 -9.03 7.29 5.91
N TYR A 162 -10.14 6.73 5.44
CA TYR A 162 -11.38 7.49 5.23
C TYR A 162 -11.88 8.12 6.54
N LYS A 163 -11.94 7.34 7.64
CA LYS A 163 -12.35 7.84 8.97
C LYS A 163 -11.46 8.96 9.49
N LEU A 164 -10.19 8.98 9.12
CA LEU A 164 -9.28 10.07 9.47
C LEU A 164 -9.65 11.34 8.70
N PHE A 165 -9.71 11.25 7.38
CA PHE A 165 -9.80 12.43 6.50
C PHE A 165 -11.20 13.02 6.38
N ILE A 166 -12.26 12.25 6.64
CA ILE A 166 -13.63 12.78 6.69
C ILE A 166 -13.80 13.88 7.75
N ASN A 167 -13.01 13.85 8.83
CA ASN A 167 -13.03 14.89 9.86
C ASN A 167 -12.48 16.24 9.37
N PHE A 168 -11.70 16.24 8.29
CA PHE A 168 -11.07 17.44 7.75
C PHE A 168 -11.75 17.89 6.46
N ILE A 169 -12.29 16.98 5.67
CA ILE A 169 -12.84 17.28 4.36
C ILE A 169 -14.37 17.21 4.44
N LYS A 170 -14.99 18.38 4.62
CA LYS A 170 -16.45 18.53 4.66
C LYS A 170 -17.03 18.61 3.25
N ASP A 171 -18.24 18.07 3.08
CA ASP A 171 -19.09 18.15 1.89
C ASP A 171 -18.48 17.57 0.59
N LYS A 172 -17.32 16.88 0.65
CA LYS A 172 -16.66 16.26 -0.52
C LYS A 172 -16.63 14.73 -0.42
N ASN A 173 -17.65 14.12 0.18
CA ASN A 173 -17.69 12.69 0.52
C ASN A 173 -17.46 11.78 -0.70
N ILE A 174 -18.06 12.13 -1.85
CA ILE A 174 -17.88 11.35 -3.09
C ILE A 174 -16.43 11.39 -3.57
N LEU A 175 -15.78 12.56 -3.52
CA LEU A 175 -14.38 12.70 -3.89
C LEU A 175 -13.49 11.90 -2.92
N LEU A 176 -13.78 11.93 -1.62
CA LEU A 176 -13.08 11.10 -0.63
C LEU A 176 -13.22 9.60 -0.91
N ILE A 177 -14.43 9.14 -1.23
CA ILE A 177 -14.68 7.74 -1.57
C ILE A 177 -13.83 7.36 -2.79
N PHE A 178 -13.87 8.18 -3.83
CA PHE A 178 -13.11 7.91 -5.05
C PHE A 178 -11.60 7.85 -4.77
N SER A 179 -11.06 8.88 -4.11
CA SER A 179 -9.64 9.01 -3.79
C SER A 179 -9.08 7.87 -2.96
N ILE A 180 -9.88 7.27 -2.07
CA ILE A 180 -9.40 6.27 -1.12
C ILE A 180 -9.71 4.85 -1.59
N PHE A 181 -10.90 4.61 -2.14
CA PHE A 181 -11.37 3.24 -2.41
C PHE A 181 -11.40 2.86 -3.89
N LEU A 182 -11.54 3.81 -4.82
CA LEU A 182 -11.88 3.49 -6.21
C LEU A 182 -10.76 3.75 -7.22
N LEU A 183 -9.57 4.13 -6.76
CA LEU A 183 -8.40 4.22 -7.63
C LEU A 183 -8.06 2.82 -8.18
N PRO A 184 -7.95 2.62 -9.51
CA PRO A 184 -7.72 1.31 -10.12
C PRO A 184 -6.56 0.53 -9.50
N SER A 185 -5.39 1.15 -9.32
CA SER A 185 -4.22 0.52 -8.73
C SER A 185 -4.43 0.15 -7.26
N VAL A 186 -5.14 1.00 -6.51
CA VAL A 186 -5.48 0.70 -5.11
C VAL A 186 -6.43 -0.50 -5.05
N LEU A 187 -7.49 -0.53 -5.87
CA LEU A 187 -8.41 -1.66 -5.94
C LEU A 187 -7.72 -2.95 -6.37
N PHE A 188 -6.86 -2.90 -7.38
CA PHE A 188 -6.27 -4.08 -7.97
C PHE A 188 -5.18 -4.68 -7.06
N TRP A 189 -4.16 -3.89 -6.72
CA TRP A 189 -2.96 -4.40 -6.04
C TRP A 189 -3.17 -4.67 -4.55
N THR A 190 -4.13 -4.01 -3.90
CA THR A 190 -4.37 -4.21 -2.46
C THR A 190 -5.38 -5.32 -2.18
N SER A 191 -6.02 -5.89 -3.21
CA SER A 191 -7.03 -6.95 -3.07
C SER A 191 -6.48 -8.34 -3.33
N GLY A 192 -5.42 -8.44 -4.13
CA GLY A 192 -4.66 -9.66 -4.36
C GLY A 192 -3.90 -10.14 -3.14
N VAL A 193 -3.55 -11.43 -3.12
CA VAL A 193 -2.69 -12.08 -2.11
C VAL A 193 -1.23 -11.61 -2.26
N LEU A 194 -1.02 -10.32 -2.03
CA LEU A 194 0.23 -9.59 -2.20
C LEU A 194 0.56 -8.79 -0.94
N LYS A 195 1.80 -8.27 -0.89
CA LYS A 195 2.30 -7.47 0.23
C LYS A 195 1.49 -6.18 0.44
N GLU A 196 0.98 -5.61 -0.65
CA GLU A 196 0.33 -4.31 -0.69
C GLU A 196 -1.00 -4.29 0.08
N GLY A 197 -1.71 -5.42 0.17
CA GLY A 197 -2.93 -5.52 0.98
C GLY A 197 -2.64 -5.39 2.49
N LEU A 198 -1.66 -6.16 3.00
CA LEU A 198 -1.21 -6.07 4.39
C LEU A 198 -0.59 -4.70 4.72
N LEU A 199 0.13 -4.14 3.76
CA LEU A 199 0.71 -2.82 3.87
C LEU A 199 -0.35 -1.74 4.08
N ILE A 200 -1.39 -1.71 3.23
CA ILE A 200 -2.47 -0.72 3.35
C ILE A 200 -3.27 -0.93 4.63
N PHE A 201 -3.54 -2.19 5.01
CA PHE A 201 -4.17 -2.52 6.28
C PHE A 201 -3.43 -1.88 7.47
N ALA A 202 -2.13 -2.17 7.59
CA ALA A 202 -1.32 -1.69 8.69
C ALA A 202 -1.10 -0.16 8.61
N PHE A 203 -0.85 0.39 7.42
CA PHE A 203 -0.63 1.83 7.26
C PHE A 203 -1.87 2.66 7.59
N GLY A 204 -3.04 2.25 7.11
CA GLY A 204 -4.30 2.92 7.41
C GLY A 204 -4.65 2.90 8.90
N LEU A 205 -4.50 1.74 9.56
CA LEU A 205 -4.66 1.65 11.01
C LEU A 205 -3.64 2.49 11.77
N MET A 206 -2.36 2.43 11.37
CA MET A 206 -1.29 3.20 12.01
C MET A 206 -1.62 4.70 12.05
N ILE A 207 -1.93 5.32 10.90
CA ILE A 207 -2.18 6.77 10.86
C ILE A 207 -3.48 7.16 11.56
N TYR A 208 -4.54 6.34 11.48
CA TYR A 208 -5.81 6.62 12.14
C TYR A 208 -5.68 6.52 13.66
N LYS A 209 -5.00 5.48 14.15
CA LYS A 209 -4.75 5.30 15.59
C LYS A 209 -3.78 6.33 16.12
N PHE A 210 -2.74 6.69 15.37
CA PHE A 210 -1.87 7.81 15.70
C PHE A 210 -2.67 9.11 15.88
N TYR A 211 -3.57 9.44 14.95
CA TYR A 211 -4.45 10.60 15.10
C TYR A 211 -5.31 10.55 16.37
N LYS A 212 -5.90 9.39 16.70
CA LYS A 212 -6.66 9.23 17.95
C LYS A 212 -5.77 9.45 19.17
N LEU A 213 -4.59 8.84 19.20
CA LEU A 213 -3.62 8.95 20.30
C LEU A 213 -3.11 10.38 20.52
N LEU A 214 -2.91 11.15 19.44
CA LEU A 214 -2.57 12.57 19.54
C LEU A 214 -3.64 13.40 20.25
N ASN A 215 -4.89 12.94 20.29
CA ASN A 215 -5.99 13.65 20.93
C ASN A 215 -6.33 13.08 22.31
N LYS A 216 -6.33 11.75 22.44
CA LYS A 216 -6.57 11.05 23.70
C LYS A 216 -5.87 9.70 23.67
N PHE A 217 -4.98 9.49 24.63
CA PHE A 217 -4.33 8.19 24.80
C PHE A 217 -5.34 7.14 25.28
N THR A 218 -5.32 5.96 24.66
CA THR A 218 -5.98 4.76 25.16
C THR A 218 -5.06 3.57 24.90
N ILE A 219 -5.03 2.59 25.82
CA ILE A 219 -4.17 1.41 25.68
C ILE A 219 -4.50 0.65 24.39
N LEU A 220 -5.79 0.52 24.06
CA LEU A 220 -6.25 -0.16 22.85
C LEU A 220 -5.75 0.54 21.58
N ASP A 221 -5.89 1.87 21.49
CA ASP A 221 -5.40 2.60 20.31
C ASP A 221 -3.87 2.52 20.21
N PHE A 222 -3.15 2.53 21.34
CA PHE A 222 -1.69 2.37 21.38
C PHE A 222 -1.25 0.97 20.94
N SER A 223 -1.89 -0.09 21.45
CA SER A 223 -1.61 -1.47 21.05
C SER A 223 -1.85 -1.68 19.55
N ILE A 224 -2.97 -1.18 19.00
CA ILE A 224 -3.24 -1.29 17.56
C ILE A 224 -2.21 -0.49 16.75
N PHE A 225 -1.83 0.71 17.21
CA PHE A 225 -0.77 1.49 16.58
C PHE A 225 0.57 0.74 16.57
N ALA A 226 1.00 0.20 17.72
CA ALA A 226 2.26 -0.54 17.86
C ALA A 226 2.28 -1.81 16.99
N ILE A 227 1.19 -2.59 16.98
CA ILE A 227 1.04 -3.76 16.12
C ILE A 227 1.10 -3.35 14.64
N SER A 228 0.48 -2.23 14.28
CA SER A 228 0.52 -1.73 12.89
C SER A 228 1.93 -1.32 12.47
N VAL A 229 2.68 -0.63 13.34
CA VAL A 229 4.10 -0.30 13.11
C VAL A 229 4.94 -1.56 12.96
N PHE A 230 4.73 -2.55 13.82
CA PHE A 230 5.41 -3.84 13.74
C PHE A 230 5.14 -4.54 12.41
N ILE A 231 3.88 -4.70 11.99
CA ILE A 231 3.53 -5.29 10.69
C ILE A 231 4.18 -4.51 9.54
N LEU A 232 4.16 -3.18 9.55
CA LEU A 232 4.79 -2.37 8.51
C LEU A 232 6.30 -2.58 8.41
N SER A 233 6.99 -2.75 9.55
CA SER A 233 8.42 -3.04 9.57
C SER A 233 8.76 -4.39 8.91
N LEU A 234 7.85 -5.37 9.00
CA LEU A 234 7.99 -6.68 8.38
C LEU A 234 7.55 -6.73 6.91
N VAL A 235 6.65 -5.84 6.48
CA VAL A 235 6.12 -5.81 5.11
C VAL A 235 6.91 -4.86 4.21
N LYS A 236 6.95 -3.56 4.53
CA LYS A 236 7.76 -2.58 3.77
C LYS A 236 8.22 -1.45 4.70
N PHE A 237 9.39 -1.65 5.29
CA PHE A 237 10.00 -0.70 6.22
C PHE A 237 10.16 0.73 5.64
N TYR A 238 10.41 0.88 4.34
CA TYR A 238 10.57 2.20 3.72
C TYR A 238 9.30 3.07 3.78
N ILE A 239 8.10 2.48 3.84
CA ILE A 239 6.84 3.22 3.97
C ILE A 239 6.73 3.82 5.38
N LEU A 240 7.20 3.09 6.40
CA LEU A 240 7.29 3.61 7.76
C LEU A 240 8.29 4.77 7.82
N LEU A 241 9.49 4.59 7.25
CA LEU A 241 10.50 5.66 7.18
C LEU A 241 9.98 6.91 6.46
N ALA A 242 9.20 6.75 5.38
CA ALA A 242 8.59 7.88 4.67
C ALA A 242 7.55 8.64 5.50
N ALA A 243 6.87 7.97 6.44
CA ALA A 243 5.85 8.59 7.30
C ALA A 243 6.43 9.24 8.57
N VAL A 244 7.58 8.76 9.07
CA VAL A 244 8.21 9.22 10.32
C VAL A 244 8.41 10.75 10.38
N PRO A 245 9.00 11.42 9.37
CA PRO A 245 9.16 12.87 9.39
C PRO A 245 7.82 13.62 9.55
N GLY A 246 6.78 13.13 8.88
CA GLY A 246 5.43 13.66 8.99
C GLY A 246 4.84 13.46 10.39
N ILE A 247 5.00 12.26 10.98
CA ILE A 247 4.55 11.94 12.34
C ILE A 247 5.24 12.85 13.37
N ILE A 248 6.56 13.00 13.29
CA ILE A 248 7.33 13.90 14.17
C ILE A 248 6.80 15.34 14.07
N THR A 249 6.57 15.81 12.84
CA THR A 249 6.04 17.17 12.63
C THR A 249 4.63 17.34 13.19
N LEU A 250 3.75 16.33 13.05
CA LEU A 250 2.41 16.35 13.62
C LEU A 250 2.43 16.36 15.16
N ILE A 251 3.35 15.63 15.79
CA ILE A 251 3.60 15.69 17.24
C ILE A 251 4.05 17.11 17.62
N TRP A 252 5.04 17.67 16.91
CA TRP A 252 5.55 19.01 17.18
C TRP A 252 4.43 20.07 17.09
N LEU A 253 3.60 20.02 16.05
CA LEU A 253 2.45 20.90 15.88
C LEU A 253 1.42 20.76 17.01
N LYS A 254 1.15 19.53 17.48
CA LYS A 254 0.18 19.27 18.55
C LYS A 254 0.61 19.86 19.89
N TYR A 255 1.90 19.74 20.24
CA TYR A 255 2.44 20.14 21.56
C TYR A 255 3.02 21.55 21.59
N THR A 256 3.01 22.27 20.47
CA THR A 256 3.41 23.69 20.43
C THR A 256 2.22 24.54 19.99
N ASP A 257 2.15 24.82 18.69
CA ASP A 257 1.12 25.63 18.07
C ASP A 257 0.94 25.18 16.60
N TYR A 258 -0.26 25.39 16.06
CA TYR A 258 -0.57 25.03 14.68
C TYR A 258 -0.16 26.12 13.65
N LYS A 259 0.65 27.12 14.03
CA LYS A 259 1.11 28.16 13.10
C LYS A 259 2.26 27.63 12.25
N ARG A 260 2.34 28.17 11.03
CA ARG A 260 3.39 27.89 10.03
C ARG A 260 3.67 26.38 9.84
N PRO A 261 2.64 25.53 9.61
CA PRO A 261 2.85 24.08 9.51
C PRO A 261 3.83 23.71 8.40
N LEU A 262 3.78 24.40 7.24
CA LEU A 262 4.75 24.18 6.16
C LEU A 262 6.20 24.34 6.62
N LEU A 263 6.51 25.38 7.39
CA LEU A 263 7.86 25.62 7.88
C LEU A 263 8.33 24.50 8.82
N LYS A 264 7.46 24.06 9.73
CA LYS A 264 7.77 22.93 10.64
C LYS A 264 8.02 21.63 9.86
N PHE A 265 7.21 21.37 8.82
CA PHE A 265 7.43 20.24 7.91
C PHE A 265 8.77 20.36 7.19
N LEU A 266 9.08 21.52 6.59
CA LEU A 266 10.35 21.75 5.91
C LEU A 266 11.55 21.53 6.83
N ILE A 267 11.52 22.08 8.06
CA ILE A 267 12.60 21.90 9.04
C ILE A 267 12.83 20.42 9.32
N VAL A 268 11.80 19.68 9.75
CA VAL A 268 11.95 18.26 10.12
C VAL A 268 12.41 17.42 8.93
N HIS A 269 11.81 17.62 7.75
CA HIS A 269 12.12 16.81 6.57
C HIS A 269 13.52 17.10 6.03
N LEU A 270 13.94 18.37 5.98
CA LEU A 270 15.29 18.74 5.57
C LEU A 270 16.33 18.24 6.57
N SER A 271 16.10 18.38 7.87
CA SER A 271 17.01 17.85 8.90
C SER A 271 17.19 16.34 8.79
N LEU A 272 16.10 15.57 8.67
CA LEU A 272 16.18 14.12 8.53
C LEU A 272 16.75 13.68 7.18
N PHE A 273 16.48 14.43 6.10
CA PHE A 273 17.09 14.19 4.80
C PHE A 273 18.60 14.41 4.83
N ILE A 274 19.07 15.52 5.45
CA ILE A 274 20.50 15.79 5.64
C ILE A 274 21.15 14.68 6.46
N ILE A 275 20.53 14.21 7.54
CA ILE A 275 21.05 13.08 8.32
C ILE A 275 21.15 11.83 7.42
N ALA A 276 20.11 11.49 6.67
CA ALA A 276 20.07 10.30 5.84
C ALA A 276 21.15 10.29 4.73
N ILE A 277 21.42 11.42 4.07
CA ILE A 277 22.44 11.51 3.01
C ILE A 277 23.87 11.50 3.54
N ASN A 278 24.08 11.75 4.84
CA ASN A 278 25.39 11.66 5.48
C ASN A 278 25.66 10.25 6.08
N ILE A 279 24.72 9.31 5.94
CA ILE A 279 24.92 7.91 6.34
C ILE A 279 25.28 7.10 5.10
N ASP A 280 26.57 6.82 4.90
CA ASP A 280 27.10 6.11 3.72
C ASP A 280 26.38 4.78 3.46
N TYR A 281 26.06 4.05 4.52
CA TYR A 281 25.34 2.78 4.42
C TYR A 281 23.95 2.94 3.77
N MET A 282 23.23 4.04 4.02
CA MET A 282 21.92 4.28 3.40
C MET A 282 22.04 4.53 1.89
N LEU A 283 23.02 5.33 1.48
CA LEU A 283 23.29 5.58 0.07
C LEU A 283 23.75 4.31 -0.65
N LEU A 284 24.60 3.52 0.00
CA LEU A 284 25.06 2.23 -0.52
C LEU A 284 23.91 1.23 -0.69
N VAL A 285 23.01 1.12 0.29
CA VAL A 285 21.84 0.22 0.19
C VAL A 285 20.91 0.64 -0.93
N LEU A 286 20.66 1.94 -1.13
CA LEU A 286 19.84 2.42 -2.25
C LEU A 286 20.49 2.12 -3.60
N HIS A 287 21.79 2.39 -3.73
CA HIS A 287 22.57 2.06 -4.92
C HIS A 287 22.51 0.57 -5.25
N LYS A 288 22.82 -0.30 -4.26
CA LYS A 288 22.80 -1.76 -4.45
C LYS A 288 21.41 -2.26 -4.81
N LYS A 289 20.36 -1.78 -4.14
CA LYS A 289 18.97 -2.16 -4.47
C LYS A 289 18.58 -1.79 -5.90
N GLN A 290 18.97 -0.61 -6.38
CA GLN A 290 18.70 -0.24 -7.77
C GLN A 290 19.49 -1.13 -8.73
N LYS A 291 20.79 -1.33 -8.46
CA LYS A 291 21.66 -2.17 -9.29
C LYS A 291 21.13 -3.60 -9.38
N ASP A 292 20.78 -4.21 -8.26
CA ASP A 292 20.33 -5.61 -8.23
C ASP A 292 18.95 -5.74 -8.89
N PHE A 293 18.08 -4.73 -8.78
CA PHE A 293 16.84 -4.70 -9.56
C PHE A 293 17.14 -4.69 -11.07
N ILE A 294 18.07 -3.84 -11.52
CA ILE A 294 18.46 -3.75 -12.93
C ILE A 294 19.11 -5.06 -13.41
N VAL A 295 19.98 -5.67 -12.60
CA VAL A 295 20.69 -6.93 -12.92
C VAL A 295 19.73 -8.12 -12.97
N SER A 296 18.73 -8.18 -12.08
CA SER A 296 17.72 -9.25 -12.05
C SER A 296 16.79 -9.29 -13.29
N LEU A 297 16.95 -8.34 -14.21
CA LEU A 297 16.29 -8.34 -15.51
C LEU A 297 17.28 -9.00 -16.49
N ASP A 298 17.33 -10.34 -16.46
CA ASP A 298 18.30 -11.23 -17.15
C ASP A 298 18.62 -10.81 -18.60
N ASP A 299 17.65 -10.20 -19.30
CA ASP A 299 17.87 -9.43 -20.52
C ASP A 299 16.92 -8.20 -20.54
N LEU A 300 17.51 -7.00 -20.43
CA LEU A 300 16.78 -5.72 -20.46
C LEU A 300 15.92 -5.56 -21.72
N SER A 301 16.22 -6.28 -22.80
CA SER A 301 15.48 -6.25 -24.06
C SER A 301 14.20 -7.11 -24.06
N LEU A 302 14.08 -8.09 -23.16
CA LEU A 302 12.95 -9.02 -23.10
C LEU A 302 11.86 -8.59 -22.10
N VAL A 303 12.19 -7.73 -21.12
CA VAL A 303 11.20 -7.21 -20.18
C VAL A 303 10.47 -6.04 -20.84
N GLY A 304 9.39 -6.32 -21.57
CA GLY A 304 8.69 -5.30 -22.37
C GLY A 304 8.14 -4.09 -21.58
N SER A 305 8.14 -4.12 -20.24
CA SER A 305 7.74 -3.01 -19.37
C SER A 305 8.91 -2.28 -18.69
N TYR A 306 10.15 -2.59 -19.08
CA TYR A 306 11.34 -1.89 -18.64
C TYR A 306 11.40 -0.48 -19.22
N PHE A 307 11.88 0.47 -18.43
CA PHE A 307 12.23 1.80 -18.91
C PHE A 307 13.52 2.26 -18.24
N LYS A 308 14.35 2.98 -19.00
CA LYS A 308 15.65 3.45 -18.52
C LYS A 308 15.46 4.50 -17.42
N ILE A 309 16.08 4.24 -16.26
CA ILE A 309 16.24 5.22 -15.18
C ILE A 309 17.71 5.61 -15.03
N PRO A 310 18.02 6.81 -14.52
CA PRO A 310 19.40 7.17 -14.21
C PRO A 310 20.00 6.22 -13.16
N THR A 311 21.21 5.74 -13.42
CA THR A 311 21.96 4.92 -12.47
C THR A 311 22.39 5.76 -11.28
N LEU A 312 22.06 5.31 -10.08
CA LEU A 312 22.49 5.92 -8.84
C LEU A 312 23.94 5.58 -8.56
N GLU A 313 24.70 6.57 -8.12
CA GLU A 313 26.00 6.36 -7.49
C GLU A 313 25.79 6.45 -5.97
N PRO A 314 26.63 5.80 -5.15
CA PRO A 314 26.51 5.84 -3.69
C PRO A 314 27.00 7.18 -3.11
N ASN A 315 26.49 8.31 -3.61
CA ASN A 315 26.78 9.66 -3.12
C ASN A 315 25.53 10.55 -3.10
N ALA A 316 25.54 11.56 -2.24
CA ALA A 316 24.40 12.45 -2.02
C ALA A 316 24.02 13.26 -3.27
N TRP A 317 24.99 13.68 -4.08
CA TRP A 317 24.73 14.48 -5.27
C TRP A 317 23.95 13.70 -6.33
N SER A 318 24.35 12.46 -6.60
CA SER A 318 23.66 11.55 -7.50
C SER A 318 22.22 11.31 -7.05
N LEU A 319 22.00 11.11 -5.74
CA LEU A 319 20.65 10.98 -5.18
C LEU A 319 19.81 12.24 -5.45
N ILE A 320 20.28 13.42 -5.04
CA ILE A 320 19.53 14.68 -5.16
C ILE A 320 19.21 15.01 -6.61
N LYS A 321 20.19 14.86 -7.52
CA LYS A 321 20.03 15.11 -8.95
C LYS A 321 18.95 14.24 -9.58
N ASN A 322 18.78 13.00 -9.10
CA ASN A 322 17.85 12.04 -9.67
C ASN A 322 16.45 12.03 -9.03
N ILE A 323 16.23 12.71 -7.90
CA ILE A 323 14.91 12.82 -7.25
C ILE A 323 13.82 13.39 -8.19
N PRO A 324 14.05 14.51 -8.93
CA PRO A 324 13.00 15.11 -9.75
C PRO A 324 12.48 14.17 -10.84
N ILE A 325 13.38 13.50 -11.56
CA ILE A 325 13.02 12.55 -12.62
C ILE A 325 12.38 11.27 -12.04
N ALA A 326 12.81 10.82 -10.85
CA ALA A 326 12.17 9.72 -10.15
C ALA A 326 10.71 10.02 -9.77
N ILE A 327 10.44 11.21 -9.23
CA ILE A 327 9.07 11.65 -8.91
C ILE A 327 8.24 11.75 -10.18
N PHE A 328 8.78 12.37 -11.23
CA PHE A 328 8.10 12.50 -12.52
C PHE A 328 7.71 11.14 -13.10
N ASN A 329 8.66 10.20 -13.15
CA ASN A 329 8.41 8.85 -13.64
C ASN A 329 7.35 8.14 -12.80
N THR A 330 7.43 8.22 -11.47
CA THR A 330 6.43 7.58 -10.60
C THR A 330 5.04 8.17 -10.75
N MET A 331 4.95 9.49 -10.92
CA MET A 331 3.68 10.19 -11.01
C MET A 331 2.99 9.96 -12.35
N PHE A 332 3.73 9.99 -13.47
CA PHE A 332 3.14 10.07 -14.80
C PHE A 332 3.32 8.82 -15.67
N ARG A 333 4.28 7.92 -15.36
CA ARG A 333 4.45 6.66 -16.09
C ARG A 333 3.65 5.51 -15.47
N PRO A 334 3.19 4.53 -16.27
CA PRO A 334 3.34 4.42 -17.73
C PRO A 334 2.51 5.44 -18.52
N PHE A 335 3.00 5.86 -19.68
CA PHE A 335 2.19 6.58 -20.68
C PHE A 335 1.37 5.58 -21.52
N ILE A 336 0.29 6.04 -22.17
CA ILE A 336 -0.57 5.18 -23.00
C ILE A 336 0.21 4.48 -24.10
N LEU A 337 1.14 5.19 -24.74
CA LEU A 337 1.98 4.66 -25.82
C LEU A 337 3.02 3.65 -25.34
N GLU A 338 3.25 3.55 -24.02
CA GLU A 338 4.18 2.60 -23.40
C GLU A 338 3.45 1.34 -22.91
N ALA A 339 2.12 1.28 -23.05
CA ALA A 339 1.33 0.17 -22.58
C ALA A 339 1.45 -1.04 -23.51
N ASN A 340 2.23 -2.03 -23.06
CA ASN A 340 2.46 -3.29 -23.76
C ASN A 340 1.62 -4.46 -23.19
N SER A 341 0.78 -4.21 -22.19
CA SER A 341 -0.10 -5.20 -21.57
C SER A 341 -1.36 -4.55 -21.00
N VAL A 342 -2.43 -5.33 -20.81
CA VAL A 342 -3.70 -4.83 -20.25
C VAL A 342 -3.49 -4.20 -18.87
N VAL A 343 -2.64 -4.79 -18.02
CA VAL A 343 -2.34 -4.26 -16.68
C VAL A 343 -1.64 -2.90 -16.76
N VAL A 344 -0.66 -2.74 -17.65
CA VAL A 344 0.03 -1.47 -17.86
C VAL A 344 -0.91 -0.43 -18.50
N LEU A 345 -1.82 -0.85 -19.38
CA LEU A 345 -2.82 0.02 -20.00
C LEU A 345 -3.80 0.60 -18.96
N VAL A 346 -4.32 -0.24 -18.05
CA VAL A 346 -5.16 0.23 -16.94
C VAL A 346 -4.42 1.24 -16.07
N ALA A 347 -3.13 1.01 -15.81
CA ALA A 347 -2.30 1.95 -15.07
C ALA A 347 -2.06 3.27 -15.85
N ALA A 348 -1.91 3.22 -17.17
CA ALA A 348 -1.79 4.41 -18.01
C ALA A 348 -3.08 5.26 -17.99
N PHE A 349 -4.25 4.62 -17.99
CA PHE A 349 -5.52 5.30 -17.77
C PHE A 349 -5.61 5.94 -16.38
N GLU A 350 -5.13 5.29 -15.32
CA GLU A 350 -5.05 5.90 -13.99
C GLU A 350 -4.17 7.16 -13.99
N ASN A 351 -3.05 7.16 -14.72
CA ASN A 351 -2.21 8.35 -14.85
C ASN A 351 -2.90 9.49 -15.61
N LEU A 352 -3.79 9.21 -16.57
CA LEU A 352 -4.65 10.24 -17.14
C LEU A 352 -5.60 10.83 -16.10
N ILE A 353 -6.16 10.01 -15.20
CA ILE A 353 -6.99 10.50 -14.09
C ILE A 353 -6.17 11.41 -13.18
N ILE A 354 -4.89 11.07 -12.92
CA ILE A 354 -3.97 11.94 -12.15
C ILE A 354 -3.78 13.28 -12.88
N ILE A 355 -3.48 13.28 -14.18
CA ILE A 355 -3.31 14.51 -14.99
C ILE A 355 -4.59 15.36 -14.96
N PHE A 356 -5.74 14.73 -15.18
CA PHE A 356 -7.04 15.39 -15.10
C PHE A 356 -7.28 16.00 -13.71
N ALA A 357 -6.98 15.27 -12.64
CA ALA A 357 -7.13 15.75 -11.27
C ALA A 357 -6.19 16.92 -10.96
N ILE A 358 -4.97 16.95 -11.52
CA ILE A 358 -4.07 18.11 -11.44
C ILE A 358 -4.70 19.32 -12.13
N ILE A 359 -5.13 19.17 -13.39
CA ILE A 359 -5.75 20.26 -14.16
C ILE A 359 -6.97 20.81 -13.42
N LEU A 360 -7.84 19.91 -12.92
CA LEU A 360 -9.02 20.28 -12.15
C LEU A 360 -8.65 21.04 -10.87
N SER A 361 -7.63 20.57 -10.15
CA SER A 361 -7.13 21.23 -8.94
C SER A 361 -6.54 22.61 -9.21
N LEU A 362 -5.93 22.83 -10.39
CA LEU A 362 -5.41 24.13 -10.81
C LEU A 362 -6.54 25.10 -11.21
N ILE A 363 -7.54 24.64 -11.97
CA ILE A 363 -8.68 25.46 -12.40
C ILE A 363 -9.55 25.89 -11.20
N PHE A 364 -9.80 24.97 -10.28
CA PHE A 364 -10.65 25.17 -9.11
C PHE A 364 -9.84 25.39 -7.82
N PHE A 365 -8.62 25.91 -7.94
CA PHE A 365 -7.69 26.05 -6.82
C PHE A 365 -8.18 26.97 -5.69
N LYS A 366 -8.06 26.52 -4.43
CA LYS A 366 -8.40 27.31 -3.23
C LYS A 366 -7.54 26.96 -2.01
N LEU A 367 -6.37 27.59 -1.92
CA LEU A 367 -5.45 27.41 -0.79
C LEU A 367 -6.03 27.91 0.56
N LYS A 368 -6.80 28.99 0.55
CA LYS A 368 -7.42 29.56 1.77
C LYS A 368 -8.52 28.65 2.36
N GLY A 369 -9.01 27.68 1.61
CA GLY A 369 -10.07 26.75 2.01
C GLY A 369 -9.58 25.44 2.67
N ILE A 370 -8.26 25.25 2.83
CA ILE A 370 -7.72 24.05 3.46
C ILE A 370 -8.03 24.08 4.97
N SER A 371 -8.97 23.24 5.39
CA SER A 371 -9.45 23.10 6.77
C SER A 371 -8.37 22.66 7.75
N ASN A 372 -7.52 21.69 7.37
CA ASN A 372 -6.44 21.16 8.19
C ASN A 372 -5.12 21.14 7.42
N LYS A 373 -4.35 22.22 7.55
CA LYS A 373 -3.05 22.36 6.87
C LYS A 373 -2.02 21.32 7.32
N SER A 374 -2.09 20.83 8.55
CA SER A 374 -1.12 19.86 9.09
C SER A 374 -1.23 18.51 8.39
N TRP A 375 -2.46 17.98 8.27
CA TRP A 375 -2.71 16.72 7.56
C TRP A 375 -2.58 16.86 6.04
N PHE A 376 -2.88 18.05 5.49
CA PHE A 376 -2.56 18.36 4.10
C PHE A 376 -1.06 18.22 3.81
N TRP A 377 -0.19 18.88 4.60
CA TRP A 377 1.26 18.78 4.41
C TRP A 377 1.79 17.38 4.69
N PHE A 378 1.21 16.63 5.63
CA PHE A 378 1.52 15.20 5.78
C PHE A 378 1.32 14.45 4.46
N CYS A 379 0.17 14.63 3.79
CA CYS A 379 -0.09 13.98 2.50
C CYS A 379 0.94 14.38 1.44
N VAL A 380 1.27 15.67 1.34
CA VAL A 380 2.23 16.20 0.36
C VAL A 380 3.61 15.58 0.54
N PHE A 381 4.19 15.70 1.74
CA PHE A 381 5.55 15.23 1.98
C PHE A 381 5.65 13.70 1.95
N PHE A 382 4.67 12.98 2.51
CA PHE A 382 4.63 11.52 2.43
C PHE A 382 4.60 11.04 0.97
N THR A 383 3.74 11.65 0.13
CA THR A 383 3.64 11.31 -1.29
C THR A 383 4.95 11.56 -2.03
N ILE A 384 5.58 12.71 -1.81
CA ILE A 384 6.86 13.08 -2.44
C ILE A 384 7.96 12.07 -2.08
N ILE A 385 8.10 11.71 -0.81
CA ILE A 385 9.14 10.74 -0.37
C ILE A 385 8.90 9.37 -0.99
N VAL A 386 7.67 8.85 -0.92
CA VAL A 386 7.35 7.53 -1.49
C VAL A 386 7.58 7.53 -3.01
N PHE A 387 7.17 8.59 -3.71
CA PHE A 387 7.35 8.68 -5.16
C PHE A 387 8.83 8.78 -5.54
N ALA A 388 9.62 9.57 -4.80
CA ALA A 388 11.06 9.63 -5.01
C ALA A 388 11.70 8.24 -4.81
N LEU A 389 11.46 7.57 -3.68
CA LEU A 389 12.05 6.26 -3.40
C LEU A 389 11.64 5.19 -4.44
N CYS A 390 10.38 5.16 -4.86
CA CYS A 390 9.91 4.20 -5.85
C CYS A 390 10.57 4.43 -7.21
N GLY A 391 10.57 5.67 -7.71
CA GLY A 391 11.12 6.02 -9.02
C GLY A 391 12.64 5.98 -9.10
N LEU A 392 13.32 6.11 -7.96
CA LEU A 392 14.78 5.98 -7.87
C LEU A 392 15.22 4.52 -8.04
N VAL A 393 14.44 3.55 -7.58
CA VAL A 393 14.88 2.14 -7.49
C VAL A 393 14.21 1.23 -8.53
N THR A 394 13.06 1.61 -9.08
CA THR A 394 12.18 0.67 -9.82
C THR A 394 12.10 0.99 -11.31
N PRO A 395 12.89 0.32 -12.18
CA PRO A 395 12.90 0.54 -13.63
C PRO A 395 11.83 -0.27 -14.41
N VAL A 396 10.90 -0.93 -13.72
CA VAL A 396 9.86 -1.77 -14.32
C VAL A 396 8.49 -1.16 -14.06
N MET A 397 7.74 -0.83 -15.12
CA MET A 397 6.46 -0.12 -14.99
C MET A 397 5.44 -0.88 -14.13
N GLY A 398 5.32 -2.20 -14.32
CA GLY A 398 4.39 -3.02 -13.52
C GLY A 398 4.69 -2.96 -12.02
N ALA A 399 5.98 -3.05 -11.65
CA ALA A 399 6.40 -2.94 -10.25
C ALA A 399 6.24 -1.51 -9.72
N LEU A 400 6.56 -0.49 -10.53
CA LEU A 400 6.44 0.92 -10.14
C LEU A 400 4.99 1.29 -9.81
N VAL A 401 4.04 0.87 -10.65
CA VAL A 401 2.60 1.08 -10.44
C VAL A 401 2.16 0.45 -9.13
N ARG A 402 2.64 -0.76 -8.81
CA ARG A 402 2.35 -1.43 -7.54
C ARG A 402 2.98 -0.72 -6.33
N TYR A 403 4.23 -0.29 -6.44
CA TYR A 403 4.97 0.29 -5.31
C TYR A 403 4.50 1.68 -4.92
N LYS A 404 3.91 2.44 -5.84
CA LYS A 404 3.33 3.77 -5.57
C LYS A 404 1.93 3.75 -4.95
N VAL A 405 1.22 2.61 -5.00
CA VAL A 405 -0.13 2.39 -4.42
C VAL A 405 -0.32 2.99 -3.02
N PRO A 406 0.62 2.87 -2.06
CA PRO A 406 0.41 3.36 -0.70
C PRO A 406 0.29 4.87 -0.61
N ALA A 407 0.89 5.59 -1.55
CA ALA A 407 0.86 7.04 -1.63
C ALA A 407 -0.28 7.58 -2.51
N LEU A 408 -0.89 6.76 -3.38
CA LEU A 408 -1.96 7.20 -4.29
C LEU A 408 -3.18 7.80 -3.56
N PRO A 409 -3.72 7.19 -2.47
CA PRO A 409 -4.80 7.82 -1.72
C PRO A 409 -4.42 9.22 -1.19
N PHE A 410 -3.18 9.39 -0.74
CA PHE A 410 -2.69 10.67 -0.22
C PHE A 410 -2.48 11.69 -1.32
N LEU A 411 -2.01 11.27 -2.50
CA LEU A 411 -1.93 12.14 -3.68
C LEU A 411 -3.33 12.69 -4.04
N PHE A 412 -4.32 11.82 -4.14
CA PHE A 412 -5.68 12.27 -4.46
C PHE A 412 -6.31 13.09 -3.34
N LEU A 413 -5.99 12.82 -2.07
CA LEU A 413 -6.40 13.68 -0.95
C LEU A 413 -5.83 15.10 -1.08
N ILE A 414 -4.60 15.27 -1.59
CA ILE A 414 -4.04 16.61 -1.88
C ILE A 414 -4.95 17.35 -2.87
N PHE A 415 -5.36 16.71 -3.96
CA PHE A 415 -6.28 17.30 -4.94
C PHE A 415 -7.62 17.69 -4.30
N VAL A 416 -8.19 16.80 -3.48
CA VAL A 416 -9.45 17.06 -2.77
C VAL A 416 -9.31 18.25 -1.80
N PHE A 417 -8.18 18.41 -1.11
CA PHE A 417 -7.92 19.57 -0.26
C PHE A 417 -7.84 20.88 -1.06
N LEU A 418 -7.27 20.85 -2.28
CA LEU A 418 -7.02 22.04 -3.09
C LEU A 418 -8.26 22.53 -3.88
N ILE A 419 -9.20 21.65 -4.21
CA ILE A 419 -10.38 21.98 -5.03
C ILE A 419 -11.42 22.80 -4.23
N ASP A 420 -11.89 23.91 -4.80
CA ASP A 420 -13.10 24.62 -4.36
C ASP A 420 -14.35 23.89 -4.88
N TYR A 421 -14.92 23.04 -4.02
CA TYR A 421 -16.03 22.18 -4.41
C TYR A 421 -17.30 22.95 -4.75
N GLU A 422 -17.56 24.06 -4.05
CA GLU A 422 -18.73 24.90 -4.32
C GLU A 422 -18.63 25.55 -5.70
N ARG A 423 -17.42 25.93 -6.13
CA ARG A 423 -17.19 26.40 -7.49
C ARG A 423 -17.33 25.26 -8.49
N LEU A 424 -16.77 24.09 -8.20
CA LEU A 424 -16.85 22.92 -9.09
C LEU A 424 -18.30 22.50 -9.36
N LYS A 425 -19.15 22.44 -8.32
CA LYS A 425 -20.58 22.09 -8.45
C LYS A 425 -21.34 23.01 -9.42
N LYS A 426 -20.99 24.30 -9.48
CA LYS A 426 -21.65 25.25 -10.39
C LYS A 426 -21.43 24.90 -11.87
N TYR A 427 -20.31 24.25 -12.21
CA TYR A 427 -19.98 23.88 -13.58
C TYR A 427 -20.29 22.40 -13.90
N ILE A 428 -20.51 21.57 -12.89
CA ILE A 428 -20.83 20.15 -13.05
C ILE A 428 -22.15 19.84 -12.31
N PRO A 429 -23.32 20.06 -12.95
CA PRO A 429 -24.64 19.94 -12.31
C PRO A 429 -25.02 18.51 -11.91
N PHE A 430 -24.30 17.49 -12.37
CA PHE A 430 -24.55 16.07 -12.03
C PHE A 430 -23.89 15.62 -10.72
N ILE A 431 -23.16 16.49 -10.02
CA ILE A 431 -22.60 16.15 -8.70
C ILE A 431 -23.74 16.12 -7.69
N PRO A 432 -24.08 14.94 -7.10
CA PRO A 432 -25.20 14.83 -6.18
C PRO A 432 -25.02 15.77 -5.00
N ASN A 433 -26.04 16.57 -4.71
CA ASN A 433 -26.17 17.19 -3.39
C ASN A 433 -26.51 16.09 -2.39
N TYR A 434 -25.50 15.54 -1.72
CA TYR A 434 -25.74 14.85 -0.46
C TYR A 434 -26.24 15.89 0.54
N LYS A 435 -27.57 16.08 0.59
CA LYS A 435 -28.20 16.65 1.78
C LYS A 435 -28.01 15.64 2.90
N GLN A 436 -27.53 16.16 4.03
CA GLN A 436 -27.22 15.44 5.28
C GLN A 436 -28.35 14.52 5.72
#